data_AF-A0A561ELC6-F1
#
_entry.id   AF-A0A561ELC6-F1
#
_cell.length_a   1.000
_cell.length_b   1.000
_cell.length_c   1.000
_cell.angle_alpha   90.00
_cell.angle_beta   90.00
_cell.angle_gamma   90.00
#
_symmetry.space_group_name_H-M   'P 1'
#
loop_
_entity.id
_entity.type
_entity.pdbx_description
1 polymer ?
#
loop_
_entity_poly.entity_id
_entity_poly.type
_entity_poly.pdbx_seq_one_letter_code
_entity_poly.pdbx_strand_id
1 'polypeptide(L)'
;MGNDLPSRPERTVQAMTGAPLPDDFSDPARFAPGSPAGAPAGANPIRCPACRREHLYEPPSLPCPCGAQLRVPLLRGGVPVQVRFRSWEDSWLSMRCPHCGRNDQWPQPEFTCNCGATVRLPVDRAPRLQSTGLLSPQHHGPQHAGPQNGAPPQTRPYGAHPYTGAAATVPPQGQPGPGLWQQRTPFRPHPVRSKEDAVLTAARYLQWLGFEDLELTEDQESEAVTMLGSRMVAQVDAGTEPADVKAVECLWLQTLHAEEIAAAMFSLAGYSHQATVRGEQLLVALFRLDLAGIPQPANGAAEALMETGWTS
;
A
#
# COMPACT_ATOMS: atom_id res chain seq x y z
N MET A 1 67.13 20.89 47.87
CA MET A 1 67.17 19.94 46.74
C MET A 1 65.72 19.63 46.40
N GLY A 2 65.21 20.31 45.37
CA GLY A 2 63.82 20.21 44.93
C GLY A 2 63.62 18.97 44.07
N ASN A 3 62.48 18.31 44.22
CA ASN A 3 62.03 17.25 43.32
C ASN A 3 60.92 17.81 42.43
N ASP A 4 61.23 18.01 41.16
CA ASP A 4 60.31 18.28 40.07
C ASP A 4 59.51 17.02 39.71
N LEU A 5 58.18 17.13 39.68
CA LEU A 5 57.28 16.19 39.02
C LEU A 5 57.03 16.67 37.58
N PRO A 6 57.00 15.79 36.56
CA PRO A 6 56.70 16.19 35.19
C PRO A 6 55.19 16.46 34.99
N SER A 7 54.89 17.68 34.52
CA SER A 7 53.56 18.14 34.14
C SER A 7 52.98 17.35 32.96
N ARG A 8 51.70 17.01 33.08
CA ARG A 8 50.87 16.30 32.09
C ARG A 8 50.56 17.26 30.90
N PRO A 9 50.61 16.81 29.64
CA PRO A 9 50.24 17.67 28.52
C PRO A 9 48.71 17.88 28.46
N GLU A 10 48.28 19.14 28.46
CA GLU A 10 46.89 19.53 28.20
C GLU A 10 46.50 19.15 26.76
N ARG A 11 45.48 18.31 26.63
CA ARG A 11 44.83 18.00 25.35
C ARG A 11 43.94 19.19 24.97
N THR A 12 44.43 20.03 24.06
CA THR A 12 43.62 21.05 23.39
C THR A 12 42.48 20.37 22.63
N VAL A 13 41.24 20.56 23.09
CA VAL A 13 40.05 20.21 22.34
C VAL A 13 39.89 21.24 21.23
N GLN A 14 40.11 20.85 19.98
CA GLN A 14 39.70 21.63 18.82
C GLN A 14 38.16 21.68 18.79
N ALA A 15 37.61 22.88 18.97
CA ALA A 15 36.22 23.15 18.67
C ALA A 15 35.99 22.95 17.16
N MET A 16 35.19 21.96 16.79
CA MET A 16 34.71 21.81 15.43
C MET A 16 33.69 22.92 15.17
N THR A 17 34.05 23.81 14.25
CA THR A 17 33.22 24.91 13.76
C THR A 17 31.93 24.34 13.18
N GLY A 18 30.78 24.69 13.77
CA GLY A 18 29.46 24.30 13.26
C GLY A 18 29.24 24.87 11.86
N ALA A 19 28.91 24.00 10.90
CA ALA A 19 28.36 24.42 9.63
C ALA A 19 26.95 25.01 9.86
N PRO A 20 26.64 26.21 9.34
CA PRO A 20 25.32 26.79 9.49
C PRO A 20 24.28 26.00 8.69
N LEU A 21 23.22 25.58 9.36
CA LEU A 21 21.98 25.08 8.78
C LEU A 21 21.35 26.19 7.91
N PRO A 22 20.84 25.89 6.70
CA PRO A 22 20.07 26.86 5.93
C PRO A 22 18.64 26.94 6.48
N ASP A 23 18.41 27.87 7.40
CA ASP A 23 17.09 28.49 7.60
C ASP A 23 16.89 29.56 6.52
N ASP A 24 16.07 29.29 5.51
CA ASP A 24 15.34 30.37 4.82
C ASP A 24 14.07 29.86 4.13
N PHE A 25 12.99 29.75 4.91
CA PHE A 25 11.61 29.80 4.40
C PHE A 25 11.10 31.24 4.58
N SER A 26 11.57 32.20 3.77
CA SER A 26 10.82 33.42 3.35
C SER A 26 11.70 34.37 2.51
N ASP A 27 11.80 34.14 1.20
CA ASP A 27 12.21 35.21 0.26
C ASP A 27 11.27 35.25 -0.96
N PRO A 28 10.38 36.28 -1.06
CA PRO A 28 9.44 36.44 -2.17
C PRO A 28 10.02 37.22 -3.38
N ALA A 29 11.35 37.23 -3.58
CA ALA A 29 11.97 38.01 -4.65
C ALA A 29 12.86 37.19 -5.61
N ARG A 30 12.33 36.11 -6.21
CA ARG A 30 12.91 35.49 -7.42
C ARG A 30 11.85 35.11 -8.47
N PHE A 31 11.04 36.09 -8.88
CA PHE A 31 10.32 36.03 -10.15
C PHE A 31 10.99 36.94 -11.17
N ALA A 32 11.90 36.37 -11.95
CA ALA A 32 12.17 36.82 -13.31
C ALA A 32 11.95 35.60 -14.23
N PRO A 33 11.27 35.75 -15.38
CA PRO A 33 10.82 34.61 -16.18
C PRO A 33 12.01 34.02 -16.95
N GLY A 34 12.56 32.93 -16.44
CA GLY A 34 13.39 32.03 -17.24
C GLY A 34 12.50 31.28 -18.23
N SER A 35 12.86 31.34 -19.51
CA SER A 35 12.26 30.58 -20.60
C SER A 35 12.01 29.12 -20.22
N PRO A 36 10.88 28.50 -20.59
CA PRO A 36 10.60 27.12 -20.21
C PRO A 36 11.63 26.20 -20.85
N ALA A 37 12.36 25.47 -20.01
CA ALA A 37 13.06 24.26 -20.41
C ALA A 37 12.06 23.38 -21.16
N GLY A 38 12.39 23.05 -22.42
CA GLY A 38 11.53 22.26 -23.28
C GLY A 38 11.11 20.97 -22.59
N ALA A 39 9.81 20.70 -22.57
CA ALA A 39 9.25 19.48 -22.02
C ALA A 39 9.97 18.26 -22.64
N PRO A 40 10.33 17.24 -21.84
CA PRO A 40 10.83 15.99 -22.38
C PRO A 40 9.77 15.43 -23.33
N ALA A 41 10.18 15.07 -24.54
CA ALA A 41 9.31 14.53 -25.57
C ALA A 41 8.63 13.25 -25.04
N GLY A 42 7.37 13.38 -24.63
CA GLY A 42 6.58 12.28 -24.05
C GLY A 42 5.69 12.67 -22.87
N ALA A 43 5.94 13.81 -22.22
CA ALA A 43 5.11 14.26 -21.10
C ALA A 43 3.80 14.90 -21.63
N ASN A 44 2.68 14.22 -21.42
CA ASN A 44 1.37 14.77 -21.76
C ASN A 44 0.92 15.73 -20.65
N PRO A 45 0.66 17.02 -20.93
CA PRO A 45 0.10 17.93 -19.93
C PRO A 45 -1.33 17.49 -19.62
N ILE A 46 -1.58 17.16 -18.35
CA ILE A 46 -2.88 16.63 -17.89
C ILE A 46 -3.43 17.55 -16.83
N ARG A 47 -4.71 17.88 -16.92
CA ARG A 47 -5.39 18.70 -15.92
C ARG A 47 -6.14 17.81 -14.94
N CYS A 48 -5.97 18.09 -13.65
CA CYS A 48 -6.80 17.46 -12.62
C CYS A 48 -8.29 17.83 -12.87
N PRO A 49 -9.21 16.86 -12.93
CA PRO A 49 -10.64 17.14 -13.12
C PRO A 49 -11.26 17.87 -11.93
N ALA A 50 -10.67 17.78 -10.73
CA ALA A 50 -11.16 18.45 -9.52
C ALA A 50 -10.69 19.90 -9.40
N CYS A 51 -9.38 20.15 -9.49
CA CYS A 51 -8.79 21.48 -9.24
C CYS A 51 -8.19 22.17 -10.46
N ARG A 52 -8.23 21.52 -11.64
CA ARG A 52 -7.74 22.03 -12.94
C ARG A 52 -6.22 22.30 -13.03
N ARG A 53 -5.46 22.04 -11.97
CA ARG A 53 -3.99 22.10 -11.95
C ARG A 53 -3.40 21.19 -13.02
N GLU A 54 -2.37 21.68 -13.71
CA GLU A 54 -1.62 20.91 -14.70
C GLU A 54 -0.60 20.01 -14.02
N HIS A 55 -0.48 18.79 -14.53
CA HIS A 55 0.49 17.79 -14.13
C HIS A 55 1.19 17.25 -15.37
N LEU A 56 2.46 16.93 -15.20
CA LEU A 56 3.21 16.12 -16.15
C LEU A 56 3.13 14.67 -15.67
N TYR A 57 2.54 13.80 -16.48
CA TYR A 57 2.50 12.37 -16.20
C TYR A 57 3.41 11.66 -17.20
N GLU A 58 4.38 10.93 -16.68
CA GLU A 58 5.19 10.01 -17.46
C GLU A 58 4.76 8.56 -17.16
N PRO A 59 4.22 7.81 -18.13
CA PRO A 59 3.85 6.41 -17.92
C PRO A 59 5.08 5.58 -17.55
N PRO A 60 5.06 4.79 -16.45
CA PRO A 60 6.19 3.95 -16.08
C PRO A 60 6.45 2.88 -17.14
N SER A 61 7.72 2.48 -17.26
CA SER A 61 8.13 1.32 -18.04
C SER A 61 7.99 0.05 -17.20
N LEU A 62 7.20 -0.91 -17.65
CA LEU A 62 6.85 -2.12 -16.91
C LEU A 62 7.45 -3.36 -17.60
N PRO A 63 8.12 -4.27 -16.87
CA PRO A 63 8.81 -5.41 -17.45
C PRO A 63 7.85 -6.55 -17.81
N CYS A 64 7.91 -7.03 -19.05
CA CYS A 64 7.26 -8.25 -19.48
C CYS A 64 8.23 -9.45 -19.34
N PRO A 65 7.77 -10.66 -18.94
CA PRO A 65 8.63 -11.85 -18.82
C PRO A 65 9.43 -12.22 -20.09
N CYS A 66 9.02 -11.75 -21.26
CA CYS A 66 9.78 -11.93 -22.51
C CYS A 66 10.97 -10.95 -22.68
N GLY A 67 11.20 -10.05 -21.72
CA GLY A 67 12.23 -9.01 -21.77
C GLY A 67 11.78 -7.67 -22.38
N ALA A 68 10.55 -7.58 -22.89
CA ALA A 68 10.02 -6.32 -23.43
C ALA A 68 9.69 -5.32 -22.31
N GLN A 69 10.01 -4.05 -22.53
CA GLN A 69 9.62 -2.93 -21.68
C GLN A 69 8.33 -2.28 -22.23
N LEU A 70 7.26 -2.33 -21.45
CA LEU A 70 5.92 -1.91 -21.88
C LEU A 70 5.51 -0.61 -21.18
N ARG A 71 4.84 0.28 -21.93
CA ARG A 71 4.18 1.46 -21.37
C ARG A 71 2.70 1.38 -21.71
N VAL A 72 1.84 1.69 -20.73
CA VAL A 72 0.38 1.72 -20.95
C VAL A 72 0.06 2.83 -21.96
N PRO A 73 -0.62 2.51 -23.08
CA PRO A 73 -0.89 3.49 -24.12
C PRO A 73 -2.00 4.44 -23.68
N LEU A 74 -1.67 5.71 -23.47
CA LEU A 74 -2.67 6.72 -23.12
C LEU A 74 -3.46 7.16 -24.36
N LEU A 75 -4.78 7.32 -24.21
CA LEU A 75 -5.64 7.88 -25.24
C LEU A 75 -5.32 9.38 -25.40
N ARG A 76 -4.78 9.77 -26.56
CA ARG A 76 -4.48 11.18 -26.85
C ARG A 76 -5.76 12.01 -26.84
N GLY A 77 -5.74 13.12 -26.09
CA GLY A 77 -6.90 14.00 -25.93
C GLY A 77 -8.03 13.39 -25.09
N GLY A 78 -7.84 12.20 -24.51
CA GLY A 78 -8.83 11.61 -23.62
C GLY A 78 -8.99 12.43 -22.33
N VAL A 79 -10.21 12.40 -21.78
CA VAL A 79 -10.56 13.15 -20.57
C VAL A 79 -10.14 12.36 -19.31
N PRO A 80 -9.25 12.90 -18.46
CA PRO A 80 -8.92 12.30 -17.17
C PRO A 80 -10.13 12.29 -16.24
N VAL A 81 -10.28 11.22 -15.45
CA VAL A 81 -11.40 11.05 -14.53
C VAL A 81 -10.91 11.01 -13.08
N GLN A 82 -11.71 11.53 -12.16
CA GLN A 82 -11.45 11.37 -10.74
C GLN A 82 -11.95 9.99 -10.30
N VAL A 83 -11.06 9.20 -9.72
CA VAL A 83 -11.42 7.94 -9.06
C VAL A 83 -12.02 8.29 -7.69
N ARG A 84 -13.30 7.97 -7.49
CA ARG A 84 -14.00 8.19 -6.21
C ARG A 84 -14.07 6.93 -5.35
N PHE A 85 -14.08 5.76 -5.99
CA PHE A 85 -14.12 4.45 -5.37
C PHE A 85 -13.11 3.55 -6.09
N ARG A 86 -12.32 2.80 -5.33
CA ARG A 86 -11.27 1.93 -5.86
C ARG A 86 -11.54 0.51 -5.38
N SER A 87 -11.75 -0.41 -6.32
CA SER A 87 -11.67 -1.84 -6.08
C SER A 87 -10.32 -2.36 -6.58
N TRP A 88 -9.91 -3.54 -6.10
CA TRP A 88 -8.71 -4.20 -6.62
C TRP A 88 -8.83 -4.41 -8.13
N GLU A 89 -9.93 -5.00 -8.60
CA GLU A 89 -10.19 -5.27 -10.02
C GLU A 89 -10.15 -3.99 -10.88
N ASP A 90 -10.72 -2.88 -10.38
CA ASP A 90 -10.71 -1.59 -11.09
C ASP A 90 -9.34 -0.91 -11.16
N SER A 91 -8.36 -1.39 -10.39
CA SER A 91 -7.00 -0.83 -10.33
C SER A 91 -6.08 -1.41 -11.41
N TRP A 92 -6.52 -2.48 -12.06
CA TRP A 92 -5.76 -3.19 -13.09
C TRP A 92 -6.45 -3.10 -14.45
N LEU A 93 -5.67 -3.18 -15.52
CA LEU A 93 -6.16 -3.33 -16.89
C LEU A 93 -5.46 -4.51 -17.55
N SER A 94 -6.20 -5.28 -18.33
CA SER A 94 -5.63 -6.33 -19.16
C SER A 94 -5.14 -5.77 -20.49
N MET A 95 -3.87 -6.00 -20.84
CA MET A 95 -3.34 -5.67 -22.17
C MET A 95 -2.34 -6.72 -22.63
N ARG A 96 -2.26 -6.87 -23.95
CA ARG A 96 -1.33 -7.80 -24.59
C ARG A 96 0.03 -7.15 -24.81
N CYS A 97 1.08 -7.90 -24.54
CA CYS A 97 2.43 -7.54 -24.96
C CYS A 97 2.49 -7.53 -26.50
N PRO A 98 2.85 -6.42 -27.18
CA PRO A 98 3.00 -6.39 -28.63
C PRO A 98 4.18 -7.24 -29.13
N HIS A 99 5.10 -7.65 -28.24
CA HIS A 99 6.25 -8.48 -28.59
C HIS A 99 5.95 -9.97 -28.52
N CYS A 100 5.44 -10.48 -27.39
CA CYS A 100 5.19 -11.91 -27.19
C CYS A 100 3.70 -12.32 -27.22
N GLY A 101 2.77 -11.36 -27.30
CA GLY A 101 1.33 -11.61 -27.33
C GLY A 101 0.68 -11.99 -26.00
N ARG A 102 1.45 -12.22 -24.92
CA ARG A 102 0.94 -12.54 -23.58
C ARG A 102 -0.02 -11.46 -23.08
N ASN A 103 -1.16 -11.86 -22.53
CA ASN A 103 -2.12 -10.98 -21.89
C ASN A 103 -1.90 -11.03 -20.37
N ASP A 104 -1.50 -9.91 -19.78
CA ASP A 104 -1.27 -9.78 -18.34
C ASP A 104 -2.07 -8.60 -17.78
N GLN A 105 -2.16 -8.53 -16.45
CA GLN A 105 -2.76 -7.42 -15.74
C GLN A 105 -1.69 -6.36 -15.43
N TRP A 106 -2.01 -5.11 -15.73
CA TRP A 106 -1.12 -3.96 -15.58
C TRP A 106 -1.81 -2.86 -14.78
N PRO A 107 -1.07 -2.09 -13.96
CA PRO A 107 -1.66 -1.02 -13.17
C PRO A 107 -2.27 0.05 -14.08
N GLN A 108 -3.44 0.56 -13.70
CA GLN A 108 -4.06 1.70 -14.36
C GLN A 108 -3.15 2.93 -14.26
N PRO A 109 -3.08 3.77 -15.32
CA PRO A 109 -2.29 4.99 -15.26
C PRO A 109 -3.01 6.01 -14.38
N GLU A 110 -2.52 6.15 -13.16
CA GLU A 110 -3.11 6.98 -12.11
C GLU A 110 -2.06 7.87 -11.43
N PHE A 111 -2.48 9.04 -10.96
CA PHE A 111 -1.68 9.87 -10.07
C PHE A 111 -2.54 10.59 -9.03
N THR A 112 -1.94 10.96 -7.91
CA THR A 112 -2.59 11.76 -6.87
C THR A 112 -2.24 13.23 -7.03
N CYS A 113 -3.26 14.09 -7.19
CA CYS A 113 -3.08 15.53 -7.18
C CYS A 113 -2.99 16.05 -5.74
N ASN A 114 -2.21 17.12 -5.49
CA ASN A 114 -2.12 17.78 -4.18
C ASN A 114 -3.46 18.35 -3.65
N CYS A 115 -4.53 18.36 -4.45
CA CYS A 115 -5.88 18.67 -3.95
C CYS A 115 -6.61 17.46 -3.31
N GLY A 116 -5.98 16.29 -3.29
CA GLY A 116 -6.54 15.03 -2.77
C GLY A 116 -7.24 14.16 -3.82
N ALA A 117 -7.38 14.61 -5.07
CA ALA A 117 -7.99 13.82 -6.12
C ALA A 117 -7.03 12.74 -6.67
N THR A 118 -7.48 11.49 -6.69
CA THR A 118 -6.84 10.42 -7.49
C THR A 118 -7.37 10.52 -8.92
N VAL A 119 -6.48 10.72 -9.88
CA VAL A 119 -6.81 10.97 -11.29
C VAL A 119 -6.37 9.78 -12.12
N ARG A 120 -7.31 9.16 -12.84
CA ARG A 120 -7.05 8.09 -13.80
C ARG A 120 -7.04 8.65 -15.22
N LEU A 121 -6.02 8.28 -15.98
CA LEU A 121 -5.89 8.66 -17.37
C LEU A 121 -6.59 7.62 -18.28
N PRO A 122 -7.26 8.05 -19.35
CA PRO A 122 -7.88 7.13 -20.29
C PRO A 122 -6.82 6.38 -21.11
N VAL A 123 -7.04 5.09 -21.29
CA VAL A 123 -6.14 4.18 -22.03
C VAL A 123 -6.70 3.96 -23.44
N ASP A 124 -5.82 3.98 -24.42
CA ASP A 124 -6.13 3.59 -25.80
C ASP A 124 -6.29 2.07 -25.87
N ARG A 125 -7.54 1.61 -25.88
CA ARG A 125 -7.93 0.19 -26.00
C ARG A 125 -8.20 -0.23 -27.43
N ALA A 126 -7.96 0.65 -28.42
CA ALA A 126 -8.23 0.29 -29.80
C ALA A 126 -7.38 -0.93 -30.19
N PRO A 127 -7.99 -2.02 -30.69
CA PRO A 127 -7.21 -3.08 -31.30
C PRO A 127 -6.48 -2.46 -32.49
N ARG A 128 -5.15 -2.33 -32.40
CA ARG A 128 -4.35 -1.97 -33.56
C ARG A 128 -4.41 -3.15 -34.52
N LEU A 129 -5.39 -3.12 -35.42
CA LEU A 129 -5.34 -3.89 -36.64
C LEU A 129 -4.03 -3.47 -37.32
N GLN A 130 -3.10 -4.41 -37.41
CA GLN A 130 -1.96 -4.27 -38.31
C GLN A 130 -2.54 -4.35 -39.73
N SER A 131 -2.99 -3.20 -40.25
CA SER A 131 -3.44 -3.09 -41.61
C SER A 131 -2.22 -2.94 -42.51
N THR A 132 -1.66 -4.07 -42.94
CA THR A 132 -1.05 -4.16 -44.26
C THR A 132 -2.11 -3.74 -45.26
N GLY A 133 -1.94 -2.56 -45.85
CA GLY A 133 -2.87 -2.00 -46.80
C GLY A 133 -2.97 -2.86 -48.04
N LEU A 134 -4.20 -3.24 -48.42
CA LEU A 134 -4.61 -3.39 -49.81
C LEU A 134 -6.06 -2.90 -49.95
N LEU A 135 -6.22 -1.97 -50.88
CA LEU A 135 -7.45 -1.31 -51.30
C LEU A 135 -8.42 -2.29 -51.97
N SER A 136 -9.74 -2.14 -51.75
CA SER A 136 -10.79 -2.27 -52.78
C SER A 136 -12.22 -2.07 -52.23
N PRO A 137 -13.21 -1.73 -53.08
CA PRO A 137 -14.08 -0.58 -52.84
C PRO A 137 -15.56 -0.89 -52.54
N GLN A 138 -16.25 0.21 -52.22
CA GLN A 138 -17.64 0.37 -51.83
C GLN A 138 -18.67 -0.11 -52.89
N HIS A 139 -19.79 -0.65 -52.42
CA HIS A 139 -21.01 -0.84 -53.21
C HIS A 139 -22.15 0.00 -52.60
N HIS A 140 -22.85 0.74 -53.46
CA HIS A 140 -23.97 1.64 -53.15
C HIS A 140 -25.33 0.97 -53.46
N GLY A 141 -26.24 1.00 -52.47
CA GLY A 141 -27.71 1.17 -52.60
C GLY A 141 -28.59 -0.01 -53.05
N PRO A 142 -29.94 0.04 -52.88
CA PRO A 142 -30.76 1.20 -52.49
C PRO A 142 -31.80 0.96 -51.37
N GLN A 143 -32.54 2.04 -51.09
CA GLN A 143 -33.48 2.34 -50.01
C GLN A 143 -34.91 1.79 -50.26
N HIS A 144 -35.66 1.53 -49.18
CA HIS A 144 -37.14 1.53 -49.20
C HIS A 144 -37.70 2.19 -47.92
N ALA A 145 -38.69 3.07 -48.13
CA ALA A 145 -39.40 3.88 -47.13
C ALA A 145 -40.53 3.10 -46.41
N GLY A 146 -40.91 3.57 -45.19
CA GLY A 146 -41.84 2.95 -44.21
C GLY A 146 -43.35 2.98 -44.58
N PRO A 147 -44.33 3.12 -43.63
CA PRO A 147 -44.30 3.31 -42.17
C PRO A 147 -45.14 2.24 -41.40
N GLN A 148 -45.18 2.20 -40.05
CA GLN A 148 -46.33 2.66 -39.23
C GLN A 148 -46.17 2.37 -37.72
N ASN A 149 -46.47 3.41 -36.92
CA ASN A 149 -47.12 3.45 -35.60
C ASN A 149 -47.16 2.19 -34.71
N GLY A 150 -46.50 2.28 -33.54
CA GLY A 150 -46.74 1.42 -32.38
C GLY A 150 -46.34 2.15 -31.09
N ALA A 151 -47.32 2.43 -30.24
CA ALA A 151 -47.26 3.12 -28.97
C ALA A 151 -46.33 2.44 -27.91
N PRO A 152 -45.90 3.16 -26.86
CA PRO A 152 -44.88 2.65 -25.92
C PRO A 152 -45.48 1.63 -24.92
N PRO A 153 -44.74 0.56 -24.54
CA PRO A 153 -45.13 -0.26 -23.41
C PRO A 153 -44.84 0.49 -22.10
N GLN A 154 -45.91 0.71 -21.37
CA GLN A 154 -45.97 1.33 -20.06
C GLN A 154 -45.22 0.49 -19.01
N THR A 155 -44.49 1.19 -18.16
CA THR A 155 -43.98 0.72 -16.88
C THR A 155 -45.11 0.20 -16.00
N ARG A 156 -44.99 -1.05 -15.53
CA ARG A 156 -45.78 -1.55 -14.40
C ARG A 156 -44.90 -1.70 -13.16
N PRO A 157 -45.40 -1.31 -11.97
CA PRO A 157 -44.62 -1.27 -10.75
C PRO A 157 -44.45 -2.69 -10.19
N TYR A 158 -43.21 -3.07 -9.85
CA TYR A 158 -42.99 -4.28 -9.06
C TYR A 158 -43.55 -4.05 -7.66
N GLY A 159 -44.48 -4.92 -7.27
CA GLY A 159 -45.15 -4.89 -5.99
C GLY A 159 -44.18 -5.09 -4.83
N ALA A 160 -44.44 -4.36 -3.76
CA ALA A 160 -43.86 -4.60 -2.45
C ALA A 160 -44.32 -5.98 -1.96
N HIS A 161 -43.37 -6.88 -1.72
CA HIS A 161 -43.59 -8.08 -0.93
C HIS A 161 -43.34 -7.76 0.55
N PRO A 162 -44.28 -8.09 1.46
CA PRO A 162 -44.09 -7.88 2.89
C PRO A 162 -43.03 -8.85 3.43
N TYR A 163 -42.07 -8.31 4.18
CA TYR A 163 -41.10 -9.06 4.94
C TYR A 163 -41.79 -9.85 6.06
N THR A 164 -42.09 -11.13 5.82
CA THR A 164 -42.26 -12.10 6.90
C THR A 164 -40.87 -12.59 7.31
N GLY A 165 -40.41 -12.14 8.47
CA GLY A 165 -39.14 -12.56 9.07
C GLY A 165 -39.14 -14.06 9.37
N ALA A 166 -38.45 -14.83 8.54
CA ALA A 166 -37.97 -16.14 8.91
C ALA A 166 -36.63 -15.91 9.65
N ALA A 167 -36.64 -16.17 10.96
CA ALA A 167 -35.42 -16.21 11.76
C ALA A 167 -34.45 -17.20 11.13
N ALA A 168 -33.32 -16.69 10.63
CA ALA A 168 -32.21 -17.53 10.24
C ALA A 168 -31.72 -18.25 11.50
N THR A 169 -31.96 -19.56 11.57
CA THR A 169 -31.30 -20.46 12.52
C THR A 169 -29.80 -20.35 12.29
N VAL A 170 -29.14 -19.61 13.17
CA VAL A 170 -27.69 -19.62 13.34
C VAL A 170 -27.30 -21.07 13.65
N PRO A 171 -26.39 -21.72 12.89
CA PRO A 171 -25.88 -23.01 13.28
C PRO A 171 -25.20 -22.87 14.64
N PRO A 172 -25.32 -23.83 15.57
CA PRO A 172 -24.70 -23.72 16.88
C PRO A 172 -23.20 -23.54 16.67
N GLN A 173 -22.66 -22.40 17.09
CA GLN A 173 -21.23 -22.20 17.22
C GLN A 173 -20.71 -23.35 18.07
N GLY A 174 -19.93 -24.25 17.45
CA GLY A 174 -19.19 -25.26 18.18
C GLY A 174 -18.38 -24.54 19.24
N GLN A 175 -18.55 -24.94 20.50
CA GLN A 175 -17.76 -24.43 21.61
C GLN A 175 -16.29 -24.50 21.21
N PRO A 176 -15.51 -23.41 21.32
CA PRO A 176 -14.07 -23.48 21.06
C PRO A 176 -13.50 -24.52 22.02
N GLY A 177 -12.89 -25.57 21.46
CA GLY A 177 -12.04 -26.46 22.25
C GLY A 177 -10.95 -25.63 22.95
N PRO A 178 -10.27 -26.17 23.97
CA PRO A 178 -9.16 -25.47 24.62
C PRO A 178 -8.21 -24.97 23.52
N GLY A 179 -7.97 -23.66 23.52
CA GLY A 179 -7.13 -22.99 22.52
C GLY A 179 -5.79 -23.69 22.40
N LEU A 180 -5.21 -23.68 21.20
CA LEU A 180 -3.91 -24.32 20.96
C LEU A 180 -2.82 -23.76 21.89
N TRP A 181 -2.98 -22.52 22.37
CA TRP A 181 -2.08 -21.89 23.34
C TRP A 181 -2.02 -22.59 24.70
N GLN A 182 -3.11 -23.19 25.21
CA GLN A 182 -3.08 -23.95 26.48
C GLN A 182 -2.22 -25.21 26.37
N GLN A 183 -1.98 -25.72 25.16
CA GLN A 183 -1.12 -26.89 24.93
C GLN A 183 0.32 -26.52 24.59
N ARG A 184 0.64 -25.24 24.36
CA ARG A 184 2.01 -24.79 24.08
C ARG A 184 2.82 -24.71 25.37
N THR A 185 4.09 -25.07 25.29
CA THR A 185 5.08 -24.78 26.35
C THR A 185 5.07 -23.28 26.67
N PRO A 186 5.25 -22.84 27.93
CA PRO A 186 5.29 -21.42 28.24
C PRO A 186 6.38 -20.68 27.45
N PHE A 187 6.06 -19.50 26.94
CA PHE A 187 7.02 -18.62 26.29
C PHE A 187 8.12 -18.20 27.28
N ARG A 188 9.37 -18.14 26.82
CA ARG A 188 10.52 -17.76 27.65
C ARG A 188 11.01 -16.37 27.23
N PRO A 189 10.64 -15.31 27.96
CA PRO A 189 10.99 -13.95 27.59
C PRO A 189 12.48 -13.68 27.74
N HIS A 190 13.00 -12.75 26.93
CA HIS A 190 14.33 -12.21 27.03
C HIS A 190 14.23 -10.69 27.22
N PRO A 191 14.92 -10.07 28.19
CA PRO A 191 14.84 -8.62 28.39
C PRO A 191 15.20 -7.85 27.13
N VAL A 192 14.44 -6.78 26.84
CA VAL A 192 14.63 -5.95 25.66
C VAL A 192 15.40 -4.69 26.05
N ARG A 193 16.62 -4.54 25.54
CA ARG A 193 17.49 -3.39 25.83
C ARG A 193 17.91 -2.63 24.57
N SER A 194 17.81 -3.27 23.41
CA SER A 194 18.08 -2.66 22.11
C SER A 194 16.99 -3.01 21.10
N LYS A 195 17.09 -2.39 19.92
CA LYS A 195 16.27 -2.71 18.75
C LYS A 195 16.43 -4.18 18.32
N GLU A 196 17.66 -4.68 18.34
CA GLU A 196 17.97 -6.07 18.00
C GLU A 196 17.32 -7.04 19.00
N ASP A 197 17.32 -6.71 20.30
CA ASP A 197 16.62 -7.50 21.32
C ASP A 197 15.10 -7.51 21.08
N ALA A 198 14.54 -6.38 20.65
CA ALA A 198 13.12 -6.26 20.33
C ALA A 198 12.75 -7.16 19.15
N VAL A 199 13.55 -7.10 18.08
CA VAL A 199 13.40 -7.94 16.89
C VAL A 199 13.53 -9.42 17.22
N LEU A 200 14.56 -9.80 17.99
CA LEU A 200 14.78 -11.17 18.42
C LEU A 200 13.61 -11.69 19.27
N THR A 201 13.07 -10.84 20.14
CA THR A 201 11.93 -11.20 21.00
C THR A 201 10.67 -11.42 20.17
N ALA A 202 10.37 -10.52 19.22
CA ALA A 202 9.25 -10.67 18.30
C ALA A 202 9.40 -11.95 17.45
N ALA A 203 10.57 -12.19 16.84
CA ALA A 203 10.84 -13.38 16.05
C ALA A 203 10.62 -14.68 16.84
N ARG A 204 11.15 -14.76 18.07
CA ARG A 204 10.96 -15.93 18.94
C ARG A 204 9.50 -16.11 19.37
N TYR A 205 8.79 -15.03 19.61
CA TYR A 205 7.39 -15.08 19.98
C TYR A 205 6.53 -15.60 18.82
N LEU A 206 6.78 -15.11 17.60
CA LEU A 206 6.10 -15.57 16.40
C LEU A 206 6.45 -17.04 16.06
N GLN A 207 7.70 -17.44 16.23
CA GLN A 207 8.10 -18.85 16.12
C GLN A 207 7.36 -19.72 17.14
N TRP A 208 7.24 -19.25 18.38
CA TRP A 208 6.47 -19.92 19.43
C TRP A 208 4.97 -20.02 19.09
N LEU A 209 4.41 -19.07 18.35
CA LEU A 209 3.05 -19.13 17.82
C LEU A 209 2.89 -20.08 16.62
N GLY A 210 3.99 -20.50 15.99
CA GLY A 210 4.03 -21.44 14.86
C GLY A 210 4.45 -20.83 13.52
N PHE A 211 4.99 -19.61 13.51
CA PHE A 211 5.53 -18.95 12.31
C PHE A 211 7.05 -19.12 12.26
N GLU A 212 7.52 -20.20 11.65
CA GLU A 212 8.92 -20.63 11.71
C GLU A 212 9.80 -20.08 10.58
N ASP A 213 9.19 -19.61 9.50
CA ASP A 213 9.84 -19.25 8.23
C ASP A 213 9.97 -17.73 8.03
N LEU A 214 10.33 -17.01 9.09
CA LEU A 214 10.49 -15.55 9.05
C LEU A 214 11.92 -15.14 8.68
N GLU A 215 12.04 -14.39 7.60
CA GLU A 215 13.29 -13.77 7.12
C GLU A 215 13.29 -12.26 7.39
N LEU A 216 14.40 -11.75 7.93
CA LEU A 216 14.57 -10.32 8.23
C LEU A 216 14.85 -9.52 6.97
N THR A 217 14.13 -8.40 6.82
CA THR A 217 14.41 -7.35 5.85
C THR A 217 14.72 -6.08 6.63
N GLU A 218 16.01 -5.76 6.74
CA GLU A 218 16.48 -4.58 7.45
C GLU A 218 16.70 -3.43 6.47
N ASP A 219 16.08 -2.28 6.77
CA ASP A 219 16.47 -1.00 6.22
C ASP A 219 17.25 -0.23 7.29
N GLN A 220 18.53 0.06 7.02
CA GLN A 220 19.47 0.63 7.98
C GLN A 220 19.05 2.03 8.48
N GLU A 221 18.22 2.73 7.72
CA GLU A 221 17.74 4.09 8.05
C GLU A 221 16.43 4.08 8.87
N SER A 222 15.75 2.93 8.98
CA SER A 222 14.42 2.81 9.59
C SER A 222 14.47 2.30 11.02
N GLU A 223 13.78 2.94 11.95
CA GLU A 223 13.55 2.44 13.32
C GLU A 223 12.67 1.18 13.34
N ALA A 224 11.93 0.91 12.26
CA ALA A 224 11.12 -0.28 12.09
C ALA A 224 11.83 -1.34 11.21
N VAL A 225 11.81 -2.59 11.67
CA VAL A 225 12.37 -3.76 10.96
C VAL A 225 11.24 -4.68 10.52
N THR A 226 11.28 -5.14 9.27
CA THR A 226 10.26 -6.04 8.72
C THR A 226 10.77 -7.48 8.68
N MET A 227 9.89 -8.43 8.99
CA MET A 227 10.09 -9.87 8.87
C MET A 227 9.06 -10.43 7.90
N LEU A 228 9.51 -11.22 6.94
CA LEU A 228 8.67 -11.79 5.88
C LEU A 228 8.68 -13.32 6.00
N GLY A 229 7.51 -13.94 5.97
CA GLY A 229 7.36 -15.38 5.85
C GLY A 229 6.24 -15.75 4.90
N SER A 230 6.06 -17.04 4.64
CA SER A 230 5.05 -17.54 3.68
C SER A 230 3.60 -17.23 4.10
N ARG A 231 3.36 -17.06 5.41
CA ARG A 231 2.03 -16.89 6.01
C ARG A 231 1.87 -15.59 6.78
N MET A 232 2.90 -14.76 6.85
CA MET A 232 2.86 -13.56 7.68
C MET A 232 3.88 -12.52 7.23
N VAL A 233 3.49 -11.25 7.36
CA VAL A 233 4.41 -10.11 7.42
C VAL A 233 4.35 -9.54 8.82
N ALA A 234 5.51 -9.41 9.47
CA ALA A 234 5.61 -8.81 10.79
C ALA A 234 6.52 -7.58 10.76
N GLN A 235 6.21 -6.56 11.56
CA GLN A 235 7.04 -5.38 11.71
C GLN A 235 7.33 -5.12 13.18
N VAL A 236 8.56 -4.74 13.50
CA VAL A 236 8.99 -4.37 14.85
C VAL A 236 9.45 -2.93 14.83
N ASP A 237 8.70 -2.07 15.50
CA ASP A 237 8.96 -0.64 15.65
C ASP A 237 9.63 -0.37 17.00
N ALA A 238 10.90 0.02 16.97
CA ALA A 238 11.68 0.39 18.14
C ALA A 238 11.69 1.91 18.41
N GLY A 239 10.89 2.68 17.67
CA GLY A 239 10.76 4.12 17.86
C GLY A 239 10.26 4.52 19.25
N THR A 240 10.53 5.77 19.61
CA THR A 240 10.13 6.35 20.91
C THR A 240 8.73 6.94 20.91
N GLU A 241 8.15 7.16 19.73
CA GLU A 241 6.80 7.70 19.56
C GLU A 241 5.81 6.56 19.28
N PRO A 242 4.56 6.64 19.79
CA PRO A 242 3.55 5.63 19.50
C PRO A 242 3.28 5.52 17.99
N ALA A 243 3.17 4.28 17.50
CA ALA A 243 2.85 4.03 16.10
C ALA A 243 1.49 4.63 15.71
N ASP A 244 1.47 5.29 14.56
CA ASP A 244 0.31 5.98 14.04
C ASP A 244 -0.51 5.09 13.09
N VAL A 245 -1.64 5.64 12.59
CA VAL A 245 -2.52 4.94 11.66
C VAL A 245 -1.79 4.57 10.37
N LYS A 246 -0.90 5.45 9.89
CA LYS A 246 -0.16 5.26 8.64
C LYS A 246 0.75 4.04 8.75
N ALA A 247 1.45 3.86 9.87
CA ALA A 247 2.30 2.70 10.09
C ALA A 247 1.52 1.38 9.98
N VAL A 248 0.34 1.30 10.62
CA VAL A 248 -0.54 0.12 10.57
C VAL A 248 -1.05 -0.13 9.14
N GLU A 249 -1.51 0.90 8.43
CA GLU A 249 -2.00 0.77 7.06
C GLU A 249 -0.88 0.38 6.08
N CYS A 250 0.32 0.93 6.25
CA CYS A 250 1.49 0.57 5.44
C CYS A 250 1.90 -0.89 5.63
N LEU A 251 1.81 -1.42 6.85
CA LEU A 251 2.02 -2.85 7.11
C LEU A 251 0.92 -3.70 6.46
N TRP A 252 -0.35 -3.34 6.65
CA TRP A 252 -1.47 -4.07 6.03
C TRP A 252 -1.37 -4.12 4.50
N LEU A 253 -0.96 -3.03 3.86
CA LEU A 253 -0.76 -3.00 2.41
C LEU A 253 0.30 -4.01 1.92
N GLN A 254 1.27 -4.38 2.77
CA GLN A 254 2.29 -5.37 2.42
C GLN A 254 1.73 -6.79 2.35
N THR A 255 0.60 -7.10 2.98
CA THR A 255 0.02 -8.46 2.96
C THR A 255 -0.96 -8.67 1.81
N LEU A 256 -1.35 -7.62 1.08
CA LEU A 256 -2.35 -7.70 0.01
C LEU A 256 -1.93 -8.51 -1.23
N HIS A 257 -0.66 -8.88 -1.35
CA HIS A 257 -0.16 -9.55 -2.54
C HIS A 257 -0.45 -11.07 -2.57
N ALA A 258 -0.95 -11.65 -1.48
CA ALA A 258 -1.32 -13.06 -1.44
C ALA A 258 -2.50 -13.30 -0.49
N GLU A 259 -3.27 -14.34 -0.80
CA GLU A 259 -4.33 -14.82 0.08
C GLU A 259 -3.70 -15.48 1.32
N GLU A 260 -4.33 -15.32 2.49
CA GLU A 260 -3.95 -15.97 3.76
C GLU A 260 -2.62 -15.49 4.43
N ILE A 261 -2.15 -14.28 4.13
CA ILE A 261 -1.03 -13.66 4.87
C ILE A 261 -1.53 -12.82 6.05
N ALA A 262 -1.14 -13.20 7.27
CA ALA A 262 -1.39 -12.43 8.48
C ALA A 262 -0.46 -11.21 8.59
N ALA A 263 -0.91 -10.15 9.27
CA ALA A 263 -0.09 -8.98 9.58
C ALA A 263 0.10 -8.84 11.10
N ALA A 264 1.33 -8.67 11.55
CA ALA A 264 1.63 -8.42 12.97
C ALA A 264 2.58 -7.22 13.15
N MET A 265 2.28 -6.34 14.08
CA MET A 265 3.16 -5.23 14.46
C MET A 265 3.53 -5.36 15.93
N PHE A 266 4.79 -5.12 16.26
CA PHE A 266 5.30 -5.01 17.61
C PHE A 266 5.81 -3.59 17.80
N SER A 267 5.43 -2.91 18.87
CA SER A 267 5.94 -1.57 19.16
C SER A 267 6.38 -1.44 20.63
N LEU A 268 7.54 -0.81 20.85
CA LEU A 268 8.03 -0.45 22.18
C LEU A 268 7.29 0.76 22.76
N ALA A 269 7.04 1.80 21.95
CA ALA A 269 6.29 2.98 22.36
C ALA A 269 4.76 2.78 22.34
N GLY A 270 4.30 1.66 21.79
CA GLY A 270 2.89 1.32 21.68
C GLY A 270 2.20 2.02 20.52
N TYR A 271 0.90 2.27 20.64
CA TYR A 271 0.05 2.70 19.54
C TYR A 271 -0.80 3.90 19.94
N SER A 272 -1.02 4.80 18.99
CA SER A 272 -2.11 5.77 19.11
C SER A 272 -3.46 5.04 19.17
N HIS A 273 -4.46 5.62 19.84
CA HIS A 273 -5.79 5.02 19.91
C HIS A 273 -6.41 4.74 18.54
N GLN A 274 -6.19 5.67 17.58
CA GLN A 274 -6.67 5.50 16.20
C GLN A 274 -5.98 4.32 15.49
N ALA A 275 -4.67 4.11 15.74
CA ALA A 275 -3.95 2.96 15.20
C ALA A 275 -4.50 1.64 15.73
N THR A 276 -4.85 1.56 17.02
CA THR A 276 -5.48 0.37 17.61
C THR A 276 -6.84 0.05 16.97
N VAL A 277 -7.71 1.05 16.85
CA VAL A 277 -9.02 0.89 16.19
C VAL A 277 -8.84 0.47 14.73
N ARG A 278 -7.87 1.05 14.02
CA ARG A 278 -7.60 0.72 12.63
C ARG A 278 -7.03 -0.69 12.48
N GLY A 279 -6.11 -1.10 13.35
CA GLY A 279 -5.55 -2.45 13.35
C GLY A 279 -6.62 -3.52 13.53
N GLU A 280 -7.61 -3.28 14.41
CA GLU A 280 -8.77 -4.17 14.57
C GLU A 280 -9.56 -4.31 13.27
N GLN A 281 -9.88 -3.21 12.60
CA GLN A 281 -10.65 -3.21 11.34
C GLN A 281 -9.91 -3.91 10.19
N LEU A 282 -8.59 -3.86 10.20
CA LEU A 282 -7.73 -4.43 9.16
C LEU A 282 -7.20 -5.83 9.52
N LEU A 283 -7.57 -6.35 10.69
CA LEU A 283 -7.07 -7.61 11.25
C LEU A 283 -5.53 -7.65 11.34
N VAL A 284 -4.91 -6.50 11.59
CA VAL A 284 -3.48 -6.42 11.92
C VAL A 284 -3.33 -6.67 13.41
N ALA A 285 -2.61 -7.72 13.78
CA ALA A 285 -2.31 -8.04 15.18
C ALA A 285 -1.30 -7.03 15.75
N LEU A 286 -1.70 -6.27 16.76
CA LEU A 286 -0.85 -5.27 17.40
C LEU A 286 -0.37 -5.77 18.76
N PHE A 287 0.94 -5.76 18.98
CA PHE A 287 1.57 -6.15 20.24
C PHE A 287 2.39 -4.99 20.81
N ARG A 288 2.14 -4.64 22.07
CA ARG A 288 3.11 -3.82 22.82
C ARG A 288 4.21 -4.71 23.33
N LEU A 289 5.45 -4.37 23.04
CA LEU A 289 6.60 -5.09 23.55
C LEU A 289 7.11 -4.40 24.81
N ASP A 290 6.99 -5.06 25.96
CA ASP A 290 7.54 -4.52 27.20
C ASP A 290 9.04 -4.80 27.32
N LEU A 291 9.72 -4.07 28.22
CA LEU A 291 11.16 -4.23 28.46
C LEU A 291 11.51 -5.58 29.14
N ALA A 292 10.53 -6.30 29.68
CA ALA A 292 10.73 -7.66 30.17
C ALA A 292 10.79 -8.68 29.02
N GLY A 293 10.38 -8.28 27.81
CA GLY A 293 10.37 -9.11 26.62
C GLY A 293 9.14 -9.98 26.50
N ILE A 294 8.01 -9.56 27.09
CA ILE A 294 6.73 -10.23 26.92
C ILE A 294 5.86 -9.37 26.00
N PRO A 295 5.58 -9.84 24.77
CA PRO A 295 4.61 -9.17 23.91
C PRO A 295 3.21 -9.23 24.52
N GLN A 296 2.55 -8.07 24.65
CA GLN A 296 1.20 -7.95 25.17
C GLN A 296 0.24 -7.57 24.03
N PRO A 297 -0.87 -8.29 23.83
CA PRO A 297 -1.83 -7.93 22.79
C PRO A 297 -2.43 -6.56 23.09
N ALA A 298 -2.52 -5.73 22.05
CA ALA A 298 -3.09 -4.38 22.12
C ALA A 298 -4.47 -4.27 21.46
N ASN A 299 -4.89 -5.30 20.72
CA ASN A 299 -6.19 -5.40 20.05
C ASN A 299 -6.68 -6.86 19.96
N GLY A 300 -7.93 -7.05 19.54
CA GLY A 300 -8.57 -8.37 19.44
C GLY A 300 -7.93 -9.25 18.36
N ALA A 301 -7.44 -8.67 17.26
CA ALA A 301 -6.67 -9.42 16.26
C ALA A 301 -5.40 -10.08 16.85
N ALA A 302 -4.69 -9.39 17.75
CA ALA A 302 -3.53 -9.95 18.45
C ALA A 302 -3.93 -11.03 19.46
N GLU A 303 -5.05 -10.87 20.16
CA GLU A 303 -5.60 -11.91 21.03
C GLU A 303 -5.95 -13.17 20.22
N ALA A 304 -6.66 -13.02 19.11
CA ALA A 304 -7.00 -14.13 18.21
C ALA A 304 -5.75 -14.84 17.66
N LEU A 305 -4.73 -14.07 17.25
CA LEU A 305 -3.45 -14.63 16.78
C LEU A 305 -2.74 -15.44 17.87
N MET A 306 -2.73 -14.92 19.10
CA MET A 306 -2.15 -15.62 20.25
C MET A 306 -2.89 -16.93 20.52
N GLU A 307 -4.23 -16.89 20.49
CA GLU A 307 -5.07 -18.03 20.84
C GLU A 307 -5.07 -19.14 19.79
N THR A 308 -5.12 -18.76 18.52
CA THR A 308 -5.39 -19.68 17.40
C THR A 308 -4.19 -19.90 16.47
N GLY A 309 -3.17 -19.02 16.52
CA GLY A 309 -2.10 -18.99 15.53
C GLY A 309 -2.49 -18.37 14.19
N TRP A 310 -3.65 -17.69 14.13
CA TRP A 310 -4.17 -17.01 12.93
C TRP A 310 -4.89 -15.71 13.29
N THR A 311 -4.84 -14.71 12.41
CA THR A 311 -5.69 -13.51 12.49
C THR A 311 -6.93 -13.73 11.61
N SER A 312 -7.91 -14.51 12.12
CA SER A 312 -9.26 -14.79 11.57
C SER A 312 -9.47 -14.78 10.04
#